data_AF-A0A7C6ZSY0-F1
#
_entry.id   AF-A0A7C6ZSY0-F1
#
_cell.length_a   1.000
_cell.length_b   1.000
_cell.length_c   1.000
_cell.angle_alpha   90.00
_cell.angle_beta   90.00
_cell.angle_gamma   90.00
#
_symmetry.space_group_name_H-M   'P 1'
#
loop_
_entity.id
_entity.type
_entity.pdbx_description
1 polymer ?
#
loop_
_entity_poly.entity_id
_entity_poly.type
_entity_poly.pdbx_seq_one_letter_code
_entity_poly.pdbx_strand_id
1 'polypeptide(L)'
;MNIIIEALALAVLFLLRLGVPIAITAAIVWGLRRLDARWQAEAEAQRATRAVLDGLAPAAAVTSPLAAARPCWEYNHCPPEKRQHCPACALTDIPCWMARLRAEGKLPGRCYGCALFRTRPDAQPAVT
;
A
#
# COMPACT_ATOMS: atom_id res chain seq x y z
N MET A 1 44.86 23.15 -36.27
CA MET A 1 43.53 23.64 -35.81
C MET A 1 42.39 22.80 -36.38
N ASN A 2 42.37 22.49 -37.68
CA ASN A 2 41.31 21.67 -38.31
C ASN A 2 41.19 20.24 -37.73
N ILE A 3 42.29 19.52 -37.52
CA ILE A 3 42.27 18.14 -36.95
C ILE A 3 41.61 18.10 -35.57
N ILE A 4 41.87 19.11 -34.72
CA ILE A 4 41.29 19.18 -33.38
C ILE A 4 39.76 19.37 -33.50
N ILE A 5 39.30 20.21 -34.43
CA ILE A 5 37.88 20.46 -34.66
C ILE A 5 37.18 19.21 -35.20
N GLU A 6 37.79 18.50 -36.16
CA GLU A 6 37.23 17.26 -36.72
C GLU A 6 37.15 16.14 -35.69
N ALA A 7 38.20 15.94 -34.89
CA ALA A 7 38.20 14.97 -33.79
C ALA A 7 37.10 15.29 -32.76
N LEU A 8 36.91 16.59 -32.45
CA LEU A 8 35.89 17.05 -31.51
C LEU A 8 34.47 16.83 -32.07
N ALA A 9 34.26 17.09 -33.38
CA ALA A 9 32.99 16.84 -34.05
C ALA A 9 32.61 15.35 -34.06
N LEU A 10 33.56 14.46 -34.35
CA LEU A 10 33.34 13.01 -34.32
C LEU A 10 33.05 12.50 -32.90
N ALA A 11 33.79 13.01 -31.90
CA ALA A 11 33.56 12.67 -30.51
C ALA A 11 32.17 13.11 -30.01
N VAL A 12 31.74 14.32 -30.37
CA VAL A 12 30.40 14.84 -30.01
C VAL A 12 29.31 14.01 -30.69
N LEU A 13 29.43 13.69 -31.97
CA LEU A 13 28.45 12.87 -32.67
C LEU A 13 28.34 11.46 -32.07
N PHE A 14 29.48 10.88 -31.67
CA PHE A 14 29.54 9.59 -31.01
C PHE A 14 28.87 9.64 -29.63
N LEU A 15 29.21 10.63 -28.80
CA LEU A 15 28.58 10.83 -27.49
C LEU A 15 27.08 11.12 -27.61
N LEU A 16 26.65 11.87 -28.63
CA LEU A 16 25.24 12.14 -28.85
C LEU A 16 24.49 10.85 -29.22
N ARG A 17 25.08 10.01 -30.09
CA ARG A 17 24.44 8.76 -30.50
C ARG A 17 24.52 7.63 -29.47
N LEU A 18 25.52 7.57 -28.62
CA LEU A 18 25.62 6.55 -27.56
C LEU A 18 25.03 7.04 -26.23
N GLY A 19 25.36 8.27 -25.86
CA GLY A 19 24.94 8.86 -24.59
C GLY A 19 23.45 9.10 -24.53
N VAL A 20 22.82 9.58 -25.62
CA VAL A 20 21.37 9.84 -25.62
C VAL A 20 20.55 8.55 -25.43
N PRO A 21 20.79 7.44 -26.18
CA PRO A 21 20.08 6.19 -25.93
C PRO A 21 20.31 5.61 -24.53
N ILE A 22 21.54 5.68 -24.01
CA ILE A 22 21.84 5.21 -22.64
C ILE A 22 21.13 6.08 -21.60
N ALA A 23 21.14 7.40 -21.77
CA ALA A 23 20.46 8.32 -20.86
C ALA A 23 18.93 8.11 -20.89
N ILE A 24 18.34 7.92 -22.07
CA ILE A 24 16.90 7.65 -22.21
C ILE A 24 16.54 6.33 -21.53
N THR A 25 17.27 5.25 -21.80
CA THR A 25 17.00 3.94 -21.17
C THR A 25 17.18 4.00 -19.65
N ALA A 26 18.22 4.67 -19.15
CA ALA A 26 18.43 4.88 -17.73
C ALA A 26 17.28 5.68 -17.09
N ALA A 27 16.82 6.74 -17.74
CA ALA A 27 15.68 7.54 -17.27
C ALA A 27 14.38 6.72 -17.23
N ILE A 28 14.13 5.89 -18.25
CA ILE A 28 12.97 5.00 -18.29
C ILE A 28 13.04 3.97 -17.18
N VAL A 29 14.17 3.28 -17.00
CA VAL A 29 14.35 2.29 -15.92
C VAL A 29 14.15 2.94 -14.56
N TRP A 30 14.70 4.14 -14.35
CA TRP A 30 14.49 4.87 -13.10
C TRP A 30 13.02 5.21 -12.86
N GLY A 31 12.31 5.68 -13.89
CA GLY A 31 10.88 5.95 -13.83
C GLY A 31 10.05 4.71 -13.52
N LEU A 32 10.32 3.59 -14.22
CA LEU A 32 9.62 2.33 -14.01
C LEU A 32 9.87 1.77 -12.61
N ARG A 33 11.11 1.77 -12.11
CA ARG A 33 11.44 1.32 -10.75
C ARG A 33 10.67 2.09 -9.69
N ARG A 34 10.51 3.40 -9.88
CA ARG A 34 9.75 4.24 -8.95
C ARG A 34 8.27 3.89 -8.93
N LEU A 35 7.67 3.59 -10.08
CA LEU A 35 6.28 3.16 -10.17
C LEU A 35 6.08 1.74 -9.63
N ASP A 36 7.00 0.83 -9.96
CA ASP A 36 6.93 -0.56 -9.56
C ASP A 36 7.02 -0.71 -8.04
N ALA A 37 7.90 0.05 -7.37
CA ALA A 37 7.99 0.08 -5.91
C ALA A 37 6.65 0.43 -5.24
N ARG A 38 5.89 1.36 -5.83
CA ARG A 38 4.56 1.73 -5.31
C ARG A 38 3.54 0.60 -5.51
N TRP A 39 3.53 -0.03 -6.68
CA TRP A 39 2.60 -1.13 -6.96
C TRP A 39 2.90 -2.40 -6.16
N GLN A 40 4.18 -2.69 -5.91
CA GLN A 40 4.58 -3.81 -5.05
C GLN A 40 4.03 -3.64 -3.63
N ALA A 41 4.16 -2.44 -3.05
CA ALA A 41 3.59 -2.14 -1.73
C ALA A 41 2.04 -2.29 -1.71
N GLU A 42 1.35 -1.86 -2.76
CA GLU A 42 -0.10 -2.02 -2.89
C GLU A 42 -0.50 -3.51 -3.04
N ALA A 43 0.27 -4.29 -3.79
CA ALA A 43 0.02 -5.73 -3.98
C ALA A 43 0.23 -6.53 -2.68
N GLU A 44 1.24 -6.19 -1.90
CA GLU A 44 1.48 -6.80 -0.58
C GLU A 44 0.34 -6.49 0.39
N ALA A 45 -0.17 -5.25 0.41
CA ALA A 45 -1.34 -4.88 1.23
C ALA A 45 -2.59 -5.70 0.88
N GLN A 46 -2.81 -5.93 -0.41
CA GLN A 46 -3.91 -6.78 -0.87
C GLN A 46 -3.70 -8.25 -0.52
N ARG A 47 -2.48 -8.77 -0.65
CA ARG A 47 -2.13 -10.15 -0.27
C ARG A 47 -2.31 -10.38 1.23
N ALA A 48 -1.83 -9.47 2.08
CA ALA A 48 -2.01 -9.56 3.53
C ALA A 48 -3.49 -9.56 3.91
N THR A 49 -4.29 -8.68 3.31
CA THR A 49 -5.74 -8.65 3.52
C THR A 49 -6.40 -9.96 3.10
N ARG A 50 -6.04 -10.50 1.93
CA ARG A 50 -6.56 -11.79 1.45
C ARG A 50 -6.13 -12.95 2.34
N ALA A 51 -4.88 -13.00 2.78
CA ALA A 51 -4.40 -14.05 3.68
C ALA A 51 -5.15 -14.06 5.02
N VAL A 52 -5.48 -12.90 5.59
CA VAL A 52 -6.34 -12.81 6.80
C VAL A 52 -7.78 -13.20 6.47
N LEU A 53 -8.28 -12.86 5.28
CA LEU A 53 -9.60 -13.28 4.84
C LEU A 53 -9.71 -14.81 4.71
N ASP A 54 -8.69 -15.44 4.16
CA ASP A 54 -8.58 -16.89 3.94
C ASP A 54 -8.14 -17.66 5.22
N GLY A 55 -7.86 -16.96 6.32
CA GLY A 55 -7.43 -17.55 7.60
C GLY A 55 -5.99 -18.05 7.61
N LEU A 56 -5.20 -17.72 6.60
CA LEU A 56 -3.79 -18.09 6.43
C LEU A 56 -2.82 -17.17 7.20
N ALA A 57 -3.28 -15.99 7.60
CA ALA A 57 -2.48 -15.00 8.35
C ALA A 57 -3.25 -14.45 9.55
N PRO A 58 -2.54 -14.06 10.63
CA PRO A 58 -3.18 -13.46 11.80
C PRO A 58 -3.73 -12.07 11.46
N ALA A 59 -4.89 -11.74 12.03
CA ALA A 59 -5.51 -10.44 11.81
C ALA A 59 -4.66 -9.25 12.26
N ALA A 60 -3.71 -9.46 13.18
CA ALA A 60 -2.72 -8.47 13.59
C ALA A 60 -1.98 -7.84 12.39
N ALA A 61 -1.74 -8.60 11.30
CA ALA A 61 -1.02 -8.14 10.11
C ALA A 61 -1.70 -6.96 9.39
N VAL A 62 -3.00 -6.79 9.56
CA VAL A 62 -3.82 -5.75 8.91
C VAL A 62 -4.61 -4.91 9.93
N THR A 63 -4.36 -5.13 11.22
CA THR A 63 -5.01 -4.41 12.31
C THR A 63 -4.26 -3.12 12.56
N SER A 64 -4.98 -2.00 12.63
CA SER A 64 -4.34 -0.73 12.96
C SER A 64 -3.82 -0.73 14.39
N PRO A 65 -2.72 0.00 14.69
CA PRO A 65 -2.21 0.12 16.06
C PRO A 65 -3.28 0.64 17.03
N LEU A 66 -4.17 1.51 16.55
CA LEU A 66 -5.30 2.03 17.31
C LEU A 66 -6.34 0.95 17.62
N ALA A 67 -6.61 0.05 16.66
CA ALA A 67 -7.54 -1.06 16.85
C ALA A 67 -6.95 -2.16 17.75
N ALA A 68 -5.63 -2.32 17.74
CA ALA A 68 -4.93 -3.20 18.67
C ALA A 68 -4.98 -2.68 20.11
N ALA A 69 -4.92 -1.36 20.30
CA ALA A 69 -4.99 -0.74 21.62
C ALA A 69 -6.40 -0.71 22.21
N ARG A 70 -7.43 -0.41 21.40
CA ARG A 70 -8.82 -0.34 21.86
C ARG A 70 -9.80 -0.82 20.79
N PRO A 71 -10.87 -1.52 21.19
CA PRO A 71 -11.89 -1.96 20.25
C PRO A 71 -12.67 -0.79 19.65
N CYS A 72 -13.28 -1.02 18.48
CA CYS A 72 -13.88 0.06 17.71
C CYS A 72 -15.06 0.74 18.41
N TRP A 73 -15.80 0.03 19.26
CA TRP A 73 -16.96 0.57 19.97
C TRP A 73 -16.57 1.51 21.12
N GLU A 74 -15.40 1.31 21.72
CA GLU A 74 -14.83 2.23 22.71
C GLU A 74 -14.29 3.47 22.01
N TYR A 75 -13.52 3.29 20.93
CA TYR A 75 -12.98 4.41 20.16
C TYR A 75 -14.08 5.31 19.57
N ASN A 76 -15.11 4.70 18.97
CA ASN A 76 -16.22 5.45 18.35
C ASN A 76 -17.38 5.72 19.33
N HIS A 77 -17.23 5.46 20.63
CA HIS A 77 -18.25 5.69 21.66
C HIS A 77 -19.64 5.15 21.28
N CYS A 78 -19.70 3.90 20.80
CA CYS A 78 -20.94 3.30 20.31
C CYS A 78 -21.87 2.90 21.47
N PRO A 79 -23.17 3.30 21.45
CA PRO A 79 -24.15 2.89 22.44
C PRO A 79 -24.44 1.38 22.36
N PRO A 80 -24.88 0.75 23.47
CA PRO A 80 -25.08 -0.71 23.54
C PRO A 80 -26.06 -1.25 22.50
N GLU A 81 -27.10 -0.48 22.16
CA GLU A 81 -28.09 -0.84 21.12
C GLU A 81 -27.43 -1.06 19.75
N LYS A 82 -26.45 -0.22 19.40
CA LYS A 82 -25.68 -0.36 18.15
C LYS A 82 -24.68 -1.51 18.22
N ARG A 83 -24.21 -1.91 19.40
CA ARG A 83 -23.25 -3.02 19.57
C ARG A 83 -23.91 -4.36 19.25
N GLN A 84 -25.16 -4.56 19.67
CA GLN A 84 -25.90 -5.80 19.41
C GLN A 84 -26.10 -6.08 17.91
N HIS A 85 -26.26 -5.01 17.12
CA HIS A 85 -26.49 -5.11 15.67
C HIS A 85 -25.21 -4.94 14.83
N CYS A 86 -24.04 -4.80 15.47
CA CYS A 86 -22.80 -4.50 14.76
C CYS A 86 -21.97 -5.78 14.58
N PRO A 87 -21.71 -6.22 13.33
CA PRO A 87 -20.88 -7.41 13.08
C PRO A 87 -19.43 -7.23 13.56
N ALA A 88 -18.93 -5.99 13.64
CA ALA A 88 -17.62 -5.70 14.21
C ALA A 88 -17.55 -5.83 15.74
N CYS A 89 -18.68 -5.85 16.45
CA CYS A 89 -18.70 -6.13 17.89
C CYS A 89 -18.76 -7.64 18.16
N ALA A 90 -19.27 -8.43 17.21
CA ALA A 90 -19.34 -9.89 17.31
C ALA A 90 -18.00 -10.57 16.94
N LEU A 91 -17.25 -10.00 16.02
CA LEU A 91 -15.98 -10.54 15.51
C LEU A 91 -14.82 -9.65 15.97
N THR A 92 -14.25 -9.95 17.14
CA THR A 92 -13.09 -9.24 17.70
C THR A 92 -11.76 -9.74 17.17
N ASP A 93 -11.75 -10.93 16.56
CA ASP A 93 -10.54 -11.56 16.03
C ASP A 93 -10.06 -10.93 14.72
N ILE A 94 -10.86 -10.04 14.12
CA ILE A 94 -10.54 -9.32 12.89
C ILE A 94 -10.82 -7.83 13.07
N PRO A 95 -10.12 -6.93 12.36
CA PRO A 95 -10.38 -5.51 12.49
C PRO A 95 -11.80 -5.16 12.04
N CYS A 96 -12.39 -4.16 12.70
CA CYS A 96 -13.80 -3.82 12.57
C CYS A 96 -14.25 -3.55 11.12
N TRP A 97 -13.37 -3.01 10.28
CA TRP A 97 -13.68 -2.76 8.87
C TRP A 97 -13.79 -4.05 8.06
N MET A 98 -13.00 -5.09 8.37
CA MET A 98 -13.09 -6.41 7.75
C MET A 98 -14.36 -7.15 8.19
N ALA A 99 -14.69 -7.09 9.48
CA ALA A 99 -15.92 -7.69 10.00
C ALA A 99 -17.16 -7.12 9.29
N ARG A 100 -17.16 -5.80 9.07
CA ARG A 100 -18.23 -5.13 8.34
C ARG A 100 -18.21 -5.43 6.84
N LEU A 101 -17.04 -5.50 6.22
CA LEU A 101 -16.93 -5.86 4.81
C LEU A 101 -17.44 -7.29 4.55
N ARG A 102 -17.12 -8.25 5.43
CA ARG A 102 -17.63 -9.63 5.35
C ARG A 102 -19.15 -9.70 5.55
N ALA A 103 -19.69 -8.99 6.54
CA ALA A 103 -21.12 -9.05 6.86
C ALA A 103 -22.01 -8.24 5.90
N GLU A 104 -21.56 -7.05 5.47
CA GLU A 104 -22.34 -6.13 4.65
C GLU A 104 -22.00 -6.23 3.15
N GLY A 105 -20.96 -6.98 2.78
CA GLY A 105 -20.45 -7.14 1.39
C GLY A 105 -19.79 -5.89 0.80
N LYS A 106 -20.03 -4.71 1.39
CA LYS A 106 -19.43 -3.43 1.01
C LYS A 106 -18.97 -2.67 2.24
N LEU A 107 -17.91 -1.89 2.08
CA LEU A 107 -17.46 -1.02 3.16
C LEU A 107 -18.34 0.24 3.21
N PRO A 108 -18.99 0.52 4.34
CA PRO A 108 -19.89 1.66 4.49
C PRO A 108 -19.12 2.97 4.63
N GLY A 109 -19.71 4.06 4.12
CA GLY A 109 -19.06 5.37 3.97
C GLY A 109 -18.25 5.85 5.19
N ARG A 110 -18.80 5.65 6.39
CA ARG A 110 -18.16 6.06 7.66
C ARG A 110 -16.80 5.39 7.93
N CYS A 111 -16.57 4.20 7.40
CA CYS A 111 -15.32 3.49 7.59
C CYS A 111 -14.16 4.15 6.84
N TYR A 112 -14.40 4.74 5.66
CA TYR A 112 -13.34 5.42 4.89
C TYR A 112 -12.76 6.63 5.63
N GLY A 113 -13.56 7.30 6.47
CA GLY A 113 -13.10 8.41 7.32
C GLY A 113 -12.60 7.99 8.71
N CYS A 114 -12.75 6.73 9.10
CA CYS A 114 -12.43 6.28 10.46
C CYS A 114 -10.92 6.13 10.67
N ALA A 115 -10.40 6.66 11.77
CA ALA A 115 -8.97 6.55 12.11
C ALA A 115 -8.50 5.09 12.15
N LEU A 116 -9.32 4.16 12.69
CA LEU A 116 -9.02 2.73 12.75
C LEU A 116 -8.79 2.09 11.37
N PHE A 117 -9.41 2.63 10.33
CA PHE A 117 -9.24 2.19 8.94
C PHE A 117 -8.07 2.92 8.27
N ARG A 118 -7.93 4.23 8.50
CA ARG A 118 -6.87 5.06 7.90
C ARG A 118 -5.48 4.76 8.43
N THR A 119 -5.36 4.29 9.67
CA THR A 119 -4.08 3.91 10.29
C THR A 119 -3.80 2.42 10.22
N ARG A 120 -4.53 1.69 9.36
CA ARG A 120 -4.15 0.31 9.04
C ARG A 120 -2.72 0.31 8.48
N PRO A 121 -1.91 -0.70 8.80
CA PRO A 121 -0.63 -0.84 8.14
C PRO A 121 -0.90 -0.98 6.64
N ASP A 122 -0.29 -0.13 5.82
CA ASP A 122 0.08 -0.56 4.48
C ASP A 122 1.04 -1.73 4.71
N ALA A 123 0.74 -2.92 4.18
CA ALA A 123 1.44 -4.15 4.56
C ALA A 123 2.93 -3.89 4.69
N GLN A 124 3.40 -3.89 5.94
CA GLN A 124 4.82 -3.77 6.18
C GLN A 124 5.41 -5.10 5.72
N PRO A 125 6.52 -5.08 4.96
CA PRO A 125 7.25 -6.31 4.70
C PRO A 125 7.51 -6.95 6.05
N ALA A 126 7.18 -8.23 6.18
CA ALA A 126 7.50 -9.01 7.37
C ALA A 126 9.03 -9.03 7.52
N VAL A 127 9.55 -8.07 8.28
CA VAL A 127 10.96 -8.04 8.65
C VAL A 127 11.18 -9.21 9.59
N THR A 128 11.98 -10.17 9.13
CA THR A 128 12.57 -11.25 9.92
C THR A 128 13.99 -10.86 10.30
#